data_AF-A0AA97GKU2-F1
#
_entry.id   AF-A0AA97GKU2-F1
#
_cell.length_a   1.000
_cell.length_b   1.000
_cell.length_c   1.000
_cell.angle_alpha   90.00
_cell.angle_beta   90.00
_cell.angle_gamma   90.00
#
_symmetry.space_group_name_H-M   'P 1'
#
loop_
_entity.id
_entity.type
_entity.pdbx_description
1 polymer ?
#
loop_
_entity_poly.entity_id
_entity_poly.type
_entity_poly.pdbx_seq_one_letter_code
_entity_poly.pdbx_strand_id
1 'polypeptide(L)'
;MNVSRVPVREALRVLESQGIVINEPFKGIRMAPVSEARLDELIEVRVLLELHAIRRFISQEKHLDTQCITELTECINQVRKRR
;
A
#
# COMPACT_ATOMS: atom_id res chain seq x y z
N MET A 1 -22.79 -5.05 11.05
CA MET A 1 -22.46 -4.35 9.79
C MET A 1 -23.58 -4.63 8.81
N ASN A 2 -24.41 -3.64 8.47
CA ASN A 2 -25.59 -3.82 7.61
C ASN A 2 -25.30 -3.18 6.24
N VAL A 3 -24.54 -3.88 5.40
CA VAL A 3 -24.09 -3.39 4.08
C VAL A 3 -24.66 -4.32 3.00
N SER A 4 -25.22 -3.75 1.93
CA SER A 4 -25.86 -4.53 0.86
C SER A 4 -24.83 -5.22 -0.06
N ARG A 5 -25.29 -6.18 -0.87
CA ARG A 5 -24.39 -7.04 -1.70
C ARG A 5 -23.68 -6.26 -2.81
N VAL A 6 -24.28 -5.17 -3.29
CA VAL A 6 -23.72 -4.34 -4.37
C VAL A 6 -22.42 -3.65 -3.94
N PRO A 7 -22.37 -2.83 -2.87
CA PRO A 7 -21.14 -2.18 -2.42
C PRO A 7 -20.07 -3.19 -1.99
N VAL A 8 -20.46 -4.34 -1.41
CA VAL A 8 -19.50 -5.41 -1.09
C VAL A 8 -18.83 -5.94 -2.36
N ARG A 9 -19.59 -6.18 -3.43
CA ARG A 9 -19.04 -6.64 -4.70
C ARG A 9 -18.13 -5.61 -5.36
N GLU A 10 -18.48 -4.32 -5.33
CA GLU A 10 -17.62 -3.28 -5.89
C GLU A 10 -16.32 -3.14 -5.07
N ALA A 11 -16.38 -3.25 -3.74
CA ALA A 11 -15.18 -3.29 -2.91
C ALA A 11 -14.29 -4.51 -3.26
N LEU A 12 -14.88 -5.69 -3.43
CA LEU A 12 -14.14 -6.89 -3.82
C LEU A 12 -13.49 -6.77 -5.21
N ARG A 13 -14.15 -6.11 -6.18
CA ARG A 13 -13.56 -5.80 -7.50
C ARG A 13 -12.35 -4.88 -7.38
N VAL A 14 -12.43 -3.84 -6.54
CA VAL A 14 -11.29 -2.95 -6.29
C VAL A 14 -10.13 -3.73 -5.67
N LEU A 15 -10.41 -4.55 -4.66
CA LEU A 15 -9.38 -5.39 -4.01
C LEU A 15 -8.77 -6.42 -4.97
N GLU A 16 -9.58 -7.01 -5.87
CA GLU A 16 -9.12 -7.95 -6.89
C GLU A 16 -8.19 -7.25 -7.89
N SER A 17 -8.54 -6.04 -8.34
CA SER A 17 -7.70 -5.23 -9.24
C SER A 17 -6.36 -4.82 -8.62
N GLN A 18 -6.29 -4.74 -7.28
CA GLN A 18 -5.06 -4.48 -6.52
C GLN A 18 -4.30 -5.77 -6.19
N GLY A 19 -4.82 -6.93 -6.58
CA GLY A 19 -4.27 -8.25 -6.29
C GLY A 19 -4.32 -8.62 -4.81
N ILE A 20 -5.14 -7.95 -4.00
CA ILE A 20 -5.29 -8.24 -2.56
C ILE A 20 -6.14 -9.50 -2.36
N VAL A 21 -7.10 -9.70 -3.25
CA VAL A 21 -7.90 -10.92 -3.35
C VAL A 21 -7.77 -11.50 -4.76
N ILE A 22 -8.07 -12.78 -4.89
CA ILE A 22 -8.13 -13.51 -6.16
C ILE A 22 -9.50 -14.16 -6.30
N ASN A 23 -10.02 -14.20 -7.52
CA ASN A 23 -11.19 -15.00 -7.85
C ASN A 23 -10.76 -16.38 -8.32
N GLU A 24 -11.00 -17.38 -7.49
CA GLU A 24 -10.73 -18.77 -7.81
C GLU A 24 -11.96 -19.40 -8.50
N PRO A 25 -11.79 -20.02 -9.70
CA PRO A 25 -12.87 -20.69 -10.40
C PRO A 25 -13.61 -21.67 -9.49
N PHE A 26 -14.94 -21.57 -9.47
CA PHE A 26 -15.85 -22.41 -8.66
C PHE A 26 -15.69 -22.29 -7.14
N LYS A 27 -14.80 -21.42 -6.65
CA LYS A 27 -14.51 -21.24 -5.21
C LYS A 27 -14.76 -19.80 -4.73
N GLY A 28 -14.97 -18.87 -5.65
CA GLY A 28 -15.27 -17.47 -5.35
C GLY A 28 -14.01 -16.69 -4.98
N ILE A 29 -14.19 -15.57 -4.27
CA ILE A 29 -13.11 -14.63 -3.95
C ILE A 29 -12.42 -15.02 -2.64
N ARG A 30 -11.09 -15.05 -2.64
CA ARG A 30 -10.25 -15.36 -1.48
C ARG A 30 -9.08 -14.39 -1.37
N MET A 31 -8.47 -14.30 -0.19
CA MET A 31 -7.22 -13.55 -0.01
C MET A 31 -6.16 -14.08 -0.96
N ALA A 32 -5.46 -13.16 -1.64
CA ALA A 32 -4.30 -13.55 -2.43
C ALA A 32 -3.22 -14.13 -1.51
N PRO A 33 -2.51 -15.19 -1.93
CA PRO A 33 -1.42 -15.73 -1.13
C PRO A 33 -0.33 -14.68 -0.94
N VAL A 34 0.20 -14.62 0.28
CA VAL A 34 1.40 -13.84 0.60
C VAL A 34 2.61 -14.75 0.37
N SER A 35 3.54 -14.32 -0.47
CA SER A 35 4.82 -14.99 -0.69
C SER A 35 5.96 -14.02 -0.43
N GLU A 36 7.11 -14.55 -0.02
CA GLU A 36 8.33 -13.75 0.16
C GLU A 36 8.73 -13.04 -1.15
N ALA A 37 8.68 -13.75 -2.28
CA ALA A 37 8.97 -13.17 -3.59
C ALA A 37 8.06 -11.95 -3.91
N ARG A 38 6.76 -12.05 -3.64
CA ARG A 38 5.83 -10.94 -3.85
C ARG A 38 6.10 -9.78 -2.88
N LEU A 39 6.53 -10.09 -1.66
CA LEU A 39 6.91 -9.09 -0.69
C LEU A 39 8.18 -8.34 -1.14
N ASP A 40 9.17 -9.05 -1.67
CA ASP A 40 10.40 -8.48 -2.19
C ASP A 40 10.14 -7.54 -3.37
N GLU A 41 9.33 -7.98 -4.34
CA GLU A 41 8.88 -7.15 -5.47
C GLU A 41 8.18 -5.87 -4.98
N LEU A 42 7.29 -5.99 -3.99
CA LEU A 42 6.60 -4.84 -3.40
C LEU A 42 7.58 -3.87 -2.72
N ILE A 43 8.58 -4.39 -2.01
CA ILE A 43 9.61 -3.59 -1.35
C ILE A 43 10.46 -2.84 -2.37
N GLU A 44 10.86 -3.51 -3.45
CA GLU A 44 11.64 -2.91 -4.52
C GLU A 44 10.90 -1.70 -5.13
N VAL A 45 9.63 -1.89 -5.51
CA VAL A 45 8.80 -0.81 -6.05
C VAL A 45 8.66 0.34 -5.06
N ARG A 46 8.44 0.05 -3.78
CA ARG A 46 8.33 1.08 -2.74
C ARG A 46 9.62 1.88 -2.58
N VAL A 47 10.78 1.21 -2.52
CA VAL A 47 12.08 1.89 -2.40
C VAL A 47 12.28 2.85 -3.57
N LEU A 48 11.97 2.41 -4.80
CA LEU A 48 12.09 3.25 -5.99
C LEU A 48 11.18 4.49 -5.90
N LEU A 49 9.92 4.31 -5.53
CA LEU A 49 8.94 5.42 -5.43
C LEU A 49 9.27 6.39 -4.29
N GLU A 50 9.63 5.87 -3.12
CA GLU A 50 9.97 6.66 -1.94
C GLU A 50 11.23 7.50 -2.19
N LEU A 51 12.28 6.90 -2.78
CA LEU A 51 13.49 7.62 -3.16
C LEU A 51 13.20 8.68 -4.24
N HIS A 52 12.36 8.37 -5.23
CA HIS A 52 11.95 9.34 -6.24
C HIS A 52 11.22 10.53 -5.62
N ALA A 53 10.26 10.27 -4.72
CA ALA A 53 9.52 11.32 -4.02
C ALA A 53 10.45 12.23 -3.20
N ILE A 54 11.40 11.65 -2.45
CA ILE A 54 12.38 12.41 -1.66
C ILE A 54 13.28 13.25 -2.58
N ARG A 55 13.83 12.67 -3.65
CA ARG A 55 14.67 13.40 -4.61
C ARG A 55 13.94 14.59 -5.21
N ARG A 56 12.68 14.38 -5.63
CA ARG A 56 11.83 15.44 -6.18
C ARG A 56 11.49 16.50 -5.15
N PHE A 57 11.30 16.12 -3.88
CA PHE A 57 11.07 17.07 -2.80
C PHE A 57 12.29 17.99 -2.61
N ILE A 58 13.49 17.40 -2.51
CA ILE A 58 14.76 18.12 -2.35
C ILE A 58 15.03 19.03 -3.57
N SER A 59 14.80 18.51 -4.79
CA SER A 59 15.05 19.26 -6.02
C SER A 59 14.11 20.46 -6.24
N GLN A 60 12.98 20.52 -5.53
CA GLN A 60 12.03 21.63 -5.60
C GLN A 60 12.33 22.73 -4.57
N GLU A 61 13.47 22.66 -3.86
CA GLU A 61 13.85 23.55 -2.75
C GLU A 61 12.74 23.71 -1.70
N LYS A 62 11.88 22.70 -1.58
CA LYS A 62 10.86 22.70 -0.54
C LYS A 62 11.59 22.56 0.78
N HIS A 63 11.38 23.53 1.67
CA HIS A 63 11.91 23.45 3.01
C HIS A 63 11.15 22.35 3.75
N LEU A 64 11.85 21.33 4.24
CA LEU A 64 11.29 20.48 5.29
C LEU A 64 11.27 21.33 6.54
N ASP A 65 10.09 21.72 7.02
CA ASP A 65 9.98 22.23 8.37
C ASP A 65 10.06 21.08 9.38
N THR A 66 10.35 21.43 10.63
CA THR A 66 10.48 20.46 11.73
C THR A 66 9.22 19.62 11.87
N GLN A 67 8.04 20.20 11.59
CA GLN A 67 6.75 19.51 11.67
C GLN A 67 6.63 18.39 10.63
N CYS A 68 6.92 18.67 9.37
CA CYS A 68 6.92 17.68 8.29
C CYS A 68 7.88 16.51 8.58
N ILE A 69 9.06 16.80 9.16
CA ILE A 69 10.03 15.77 9.54
C ILE A 69 9.47 14.89 10.67
N THR A 70 8.83 15.50 11.67
CA THR A 70 8.19 14.77 12.76
C THR A 70 7.08 13.87 12.24
N GLU A 71 6.17 14.40 11.40
CA GLU A 71 5.06 13.65 10.80
C GLU A 71 5.58 12.48 9.94
N LEU A 72 6.59 12.72 9.09
CA LEU A 72 7.20 11.67 8.28
C LEU A 72 7.86 10.58 9.15
N THR A 73 8.54 10.98 10.22
CA THR A 73 9.18 10.07 11.17
C THR A 73 8.15 9.21 11.89
N GLU A 74 7.02 9.79 12.31
CA GLU A 74 5.91 9.05 12.89
C GLU A 74 5.31 8.05 11.90
N CYS A 75 5.04 8.46 10.66
CA CYS A 75 4.56 7.56 9.61
C CYS A 75 5.53 6.38 9.37
N ILE A 76 6.83 6.64 9.25
CA ILE A 76 7.85 5.59 9.07
C ILE A 76 7.85 4.62 10.27
N ASN A 77 7.77 5.15 11.49
CA ASN A 77 7.74 4.33 12.71
C ASN A 77 6.49 3.47 12.82
N GLN A 78 5.33 3.96 12.37
CA GLN A 78 4.10 3.16 12.32
C GLN A 78 4.21 2.00 11.32
N VAL A 79 4.85 2.23 10.17
CA VAL A 79 5.09 1.18 9.17
C VAL A 79 6.08 0.14 9.68
N ARG A 80 7.13 0.55 10.39
CA ARG A 80 8.11 -0.36 11.01
C ARG A 80 7.51 -1.26 12.09
N LYS A 81 6.56 -0.76 12.89
CA LYS A 81 5.89 -1.54 13.95
C LYS A 81 4.90 -2.59 13.43
N ARG A 82 4.53 -2.53 12.15
CA ARG A 82 3.55 -3.44 11.52
C ARG A 82 4.19 -4.53 10.65
N ARG A 83 5.51 -4.50 10.49
CA ARG A 83 6.31 -5.63 10.00
C ARG A 83 6.71 -6.51 11.17
#